data_AF-A0A061HMV6-F1
#
_entry.id   AF-A0A061HMV6-F1
#
_cell.length_a   1.000
_cell.length_b   1.000
_cell.length_c   1.000
_cell.angle_alpha   90.00
_cell.angle_beta   90.00
_cell.angle_gamma   90.00
#
_symmetry.space_group_name_H-M   'P 1'
#
loop_
_entity.id
_entity.type
_entity.pdbx_description
1 polymer ?
#
loop_
_entity_poly.entity_id
_entity_poly.type
_entity_poly.pdbx_seq_one_letter_code
_entity_poly.pdbx_strand_id
1 'polypeptide(L)'
;MSAQLATVSAFIKGAPPGELPNVVSDIKVLTNNDPKIISELGPVFQSYNENQFTTVKLPDTDQNIIVSAYNSLGEGRYYDVNSCLSFSFDHETQKPSEVQSYMLESNHSDFVKSISKNLRLYLNEHYSNASCGVYPTNEDSEIAILIVANQYSPRNFWNGQWKSLYIYSPATSCLSGQINVDVHYYEDGNVRLLTSKPVSLSVSHDSTETVLKEIKGLEKKYQEELTNGFQNLSEGAFRGLRRQLPVTRQKVEWDKIAGYRLGQDIGGGSIKK
;
A
#
# COMPACT_ATOMS: atom_id res chain seq x y z
N MET A 1 -3.78 -4.16 -27.42
CA MET A 1 -3.55 -5.29 -26.51
C MET A 1 -4.56 -6.37 -26.83
N SER A 2 -4.15 -7.64 -26.88
CA SER A 2 -5.11 -8.75 -26.93
C SER A 2 -5.93 -8.80 -25.63
N ALA A 3 -7.15 -9.35 -25.67
CA ALA A 3 -7.98 -9.50 -24.47
C ALA A 3 -7.27 -10.33 -23.39
N GLN A 4 -6.49 -11.33 -23.80
CA GLN A 4 -5.70 -12.16 -22.90
C GLN A 4 -4.60 -11.36 -22.18
N LEU A 5 -3.84 -10.53 -22.91
CA LEU A 5 -2.80 -9.68 -22.32
C LEU A 5 -3.40 -8.69 -21.31
N ALA A 6 -4.55 -8.10 -21.62
CA ALA A 6 -5.23 -7.17 -20.72
C ALA A 6 -5.62 -7.84 -19.39
N THR A 7 -6.14 -9.08 -19.45
CA THR A 7 -6.47 -9.86 -18.25
C THR A 7 -5.23 -10.20 -17.43
N VAL A 8 -4.18 -10.70 -18.07
CA VAL A 8 -2.92 -11.03 -17.38
C VAL A 8 -2.30 -9.79 -16.73
N SER A 9 -2.34 -8.66 -17.43
CA SER A 9 -1.88 -7.37 -16.91
C SER A 9 -2.66 -6.94 -15.67
N ALA A 10 -3.97 -7.19 -15.64
CA ALA A 10 -4.81 -6.88 -14.49
C ALA A 10 -4.46 -7.74 -13.27
N PHE A 11 -4.11 -9.02 -13.46
CA PHE A 11 -3.65 -9.88 -12.36
C PHE A 11 -2.36 -9.38 -11.72
N ILE A 12 -1.39 -8.95 -12.53
CA ILE A 12 -0.14 -8.36 -12.01
C ILE A 12 -0.44 -7.09 -11.22
N LYS A 13 -1.25 -6.17 -11.77
CA LYS A 13 -1.62 -4.93 -11.08
C LYS A 13 -2.38 -5.17 -9.77
N GLY A 14 -3.17 -6.25 -9.70
CA GLY A 14 -3.93 -6.64 -8.53
C GLY A 14 -3.15 -7.45 -7.49
N ALA A 15 -1.90 -7.84 -7.79
CA ALA A 15 -1.10 -8.69 -6.92
C ALA A 15 -0.90 -8.05 -5.53
N PRO A 16 -1.22 -8.75 -4.43
CA PRO A 16 -0.93 -8.28 -3.09
C PRO A 16 0.57 -8.02 -2.87
N PRO A 17 0.93 -7.11 -1.95
CA PRO A 17 2.33 -6.83 -1.66
C PRO A 17 3.03 -8.10 -1.14
N GLY A 18 4.22 -8.38 -1.66
CA GLY A 18 4.99 -9.58 -1.32
C GLY A 18 4.57 -10.86 -2.06
N GLU A 19 3.53 -10.82 -2.90
CA GLU A 19 2.99 -12.01 -3.58
C GLU A 19 3.13 -11.99 -5.11
N LEU A 20 3.75 -10.93 -5.67
CA LEU A 20 3.99 -10.83 -7.12
C LEU A 20 4.66 -12.09 -7.71
N PRO A 21 5.72 -12.68 -7.11
CA PRO A 21 6.35 -13.87 -7.68
C PRO A 21 5.39 -15.07 -7.82
N ASN A 22 4.46 -15.23 -6.86
CA ASN A 22 3.45 -16.30 -6.90
C ASN A 22 2.45 -16.04 -8.03
N VAL A 23 1.95 -14.80 -8.13
CA VAL A 23 1.02 -14.40 -9.19
C VAL A 23 1.65 -14.57 -10.58
N VAL A 24 2.94 -14.25 -10.74
CA VAL A 24 3.68 -14.46 -11.99
C VAL A 24 3.82 -15.94 -12.31
N SER A 25 4.11 -16.79 -11.31
CA SER A 25 4.15 -18.25 -11.48
C SER A 25 2.80 -18.79 -11.96
N ASP A 26 1.70 -18.35 -11.35
CA ASP A 26 0.35 -18.77 -11.73
C ASP A 26 -0.02 -18.31 -13.14
N ILE A 27 0.33 -17.07 -13.51
CA ILE A 27 0.16 -16.55 -14.88
C ILE A 27 0.92 -17.39 -15.89
N LYS A 28 2.16 -17.79 -15.57
CA LYS A 28 3.00 -18.63 -16.43
C LYS A 28 2.33 -19.99 -16.69
N VAL A 29 1.72 -20.58 -15.65
CA VAL A 29 0.91 -21.82 -15.80
C VAL A 29 -0.34 -21.58 -16.64
N LEU A 30 -1.12 -20.53 -16.35
CA LEU A 30 -2.39 -20.22 -17.05
C LEU A 30 -2.19 -19.88 -18.53
N THR A 31 -1.03 -19.36 -18.90
CA THR A 31 -0.68 -19.00 -20.28
C THR A 31 0.10 -20.09 -21.01
N ASN A 32 0.26 -21.29 -20.42
CA ASN A 32 1.09 -22.37 -20.95
C ASN A 32 2.53 -21.92 -21.30
N ASN A 33 3.09 -21.00 -20.50
CA ASN A 33 4.41 -20.41 -20.72
C ASN A 33 4.61 -19.78 -22.11
N ASP A 34 3.58 -19.16 -22.69
CA ASP A 34 3.74 -18.45 -23.97
C ASP A 34 4.75 -17.30 -23.83
N PRO A 35 5.94 -17.39 -24.48
CA PRO A 35 6.98 -16.38 -24.35
C PRO A 35 6.56 -15.02 -24.90
N LYS A 36 5.61 -14.97 -25.84
CA LYS A 36 5.11 -13.70 -26.39
C LYS A 36 4.40 -12.89 -25.32
N ILE A 37 3.53 -13.55 -24.55
CA ILE A 37 2.78 -12.89 -23.47
C ILE A 37 3.77 -12.37 -22.42
N ILE A 38 4.74 -13.18 -22.00
CA ILE A 38 5.72 -12.78 -20.97
C ILE A 38 6.52 -11.55 -21.42
N SER A 39 6.98 -11.53 -22.68
CA SER A 39 7.76 -10.40 -23.21
C SER A 39 7.00 -9.08 -23.25
N GLU A 40 5.66 -9.12 -23.37
CA GLU A 40 4.80 -7.93 -23.42
C GLU A 40 4.44 -7.39 -22.02
N LEU A 41 4.77 -8.11 -20.93
CA LEU A 41 4.43 -7.71 -19.56
C LEU A 41 5.46 -6.76 -18.91
N GLY A 42 6.60 -6.52 -19.54
CA GLY A 42 7.66 -5.62 -19.02
C GLY A 42 7.13 -4.27 -18.50
N PRO A 43 6.35 -3.50 -19.29
CA PRO A 43 5.77 -2.24 -18.84
C PRO A 43 4.79 -2.38 -17.66
N VAL A 44 4.12 -3.53 -17.55
CA VAL A 44 3.19 -3.82 -16.44
C VAL A 44 3.96 -4.08 -15.16
N PHE A 45 5.06 -4.82 -15.23
CA PHE A 45 5.96 -5.03 -14.10
C PHE A 45 6.58 -3.72 -13.63
N GLN A 46 7.03 -2.86 -14.56
CA GLN A 46 7.53 -1.53 -14.21
C GLN A 46 6.47 -0.72 -13.45
N SER A 47 5.28 -0.61 -14.02
CA SER A 47 4.17 0.12 -13.40
C SER A 47 3.79 -0.45 -12.03
N TYR A 48 3.78 -1.78 -11.87
CA TYR A 48 3.52 -2.40 -10.57
C TYR A 48 4.61 -2.05 -9.56
N ASN A 49 5.87 -2.25 -9.92
CA ASN A 49 7.00 -2.07 -9.01
C ASN A 49 7.12 -0.62 -8.54
N GLU A 50 6.96 0.34 -9.46
CA GLU A 50 6.97 1.77 -9.17
C GLU A 50 5.78 2.19 -8.30
N ASN A 51 4.57 1.67 -8.58
CA ASN A 51 3.39 2.00 -7.79
C ASN A 51 3.41 1.38 -6.40
N GLN A 52 4.03 0.21 -6.23
CA GLN A 52 4.14 -0.48 -4.93
C GLN A 52 5.36 -0.02 -4.11
N PHE A 53 6.13 0.94 -4.60
CA PHE A 53 7.39 1.39 -3.99
C PHE A 53 8.29 0.20 -3.64
N THR A 54 8.52 -0.67 -4.63
CA THR A 54 9.32 -1.89 -4.45
C THR A 54 10.69 -1.51 -3.90
N THR A 55 11.09 -2.16 -2.82
CA THR A 55 12.35 -1.90 -2.15
C THR A 55 13.42 -2.86 -2.62
N VAL A 56 14.59 -2.33 -2.93
CA VAL A 56 15.76 -3.11 -3.36
C VAL A 56 16.98 -2.75 -2.54
N LYS A 57 17.83 -3.73 -2.25
CA LYS A 57 19.11 -3.54 -1.56
C LYS A 57 20.24 -3.66 -2.57
N LEU A 58 21.11 -2.65 -2.65
CA LEU A 58 22.31 -2.72 -3.48
C LEU A 58 23.43 -3.46 -2.73
N PRO A 59 24.38 -4.07 -3.47
CA PRO A 59 25.65 -4.47 -2.88
C PRO A 59 26.29 -3.27 -2.18
N ASP A 60 26.79 -3.47 -0.96
CA ASP A 60 27.50 -2.45 -0.16
C ASP A 60 26.66 -1.29 0.39
N THR A 61 25.32 -1.36 0.30
CA THR A 61 24.43 -0.43 1.02
C THR A 61 23.70 -1.15 2.15
N ASP A 62 23.66 -0.55 3.34
CA ASP A 62 22.89 -1.11 4.47
C ASP A 62 21.39 -0.84 4.36
N GLN A 63 21.01 0.12 3.52
CA GLN A 63 19.65 0.60 3.39
C GLN A 63 18.99 0.08 2.12
N ASN A 64 17.68 -0.16 2.23
CA ASN A 64 16.81 -0.43 1.11
C ASN A 64 16.49 0.88 0.38
N ILE A 65 16.48 0.82 -0.94
CA ILE A 65 16.17 1.91 -1.86
C ILE A 65 14.82 1.64 -2.49
N ILE A 66 13.99 2.67 -2.61
CA ILE A 66 12.67 2.59 -3.23
C ILE A 66 12.83 2.73 -4.76
N VAL A 67 12.17 1.86 -5.51
CA VAL A 67 11.95 2.00 -6.96
C VAL A 67 10.62 2.70 -7.19
N SER A 68 10.65 3.87 -7.83
CA SER A 68 9.46 4.71 -8.09
C SER A 68 9.64 5.58 -9.32
N ALA A 69 8.54 6.14 -9.83
CA ALA A 69 8.59 7.12 -10.91
C ALA A 69 9.38 8.40 -10.53
N TYR A 70 9.47 8.73 -9.24
CA TYR A 70 10.14 9.95 -8.75
C TYR A 70 11.66 9.86 -8.75
N ASN A 71 12.21 8.66 -8.86
CA ASN A 71 13.66 8.43 -8.93
C ASN A 71 14.09 7.69 -10.18
N SER A 72 13.27 7.74 -11.23
CA SER A 72 13.60 7.17 -12.54
C SER A 72 14.47 8.15 -13.34
N LEU A 73 15.55 7.62 -13.93
CA LEU A 73 16.38 8.33 -14.92
C LEU A 73 15.96 8.00 -16.35
N GLY A 74 14.90 7.21 -16.52
CA GLY A 74 14.54 6.60 -17.81
C GLY A 74 15.28 5.28 -18.05
N GLU A 75 14.84 4.55 -19.09
CA GLU A 75 15.45 3.30 -19.55
C GLU A 75 15.65 2.22 -18.46
N GLY A 76 14.77 2.19 -17.45
CA GLY A 76 14.84 1.22 -16.34
C GLY A 76 15.95 1.50 -15.33
N ARG A 77 16.55 2.71 -15.35
CA ARG A 77 17.53 3.16 -14.38
C ARG A 77 16.90 4.01 -13.29
N TYR A 78 17.35 3.79 -12.06
CA TYR A 78 16.89 4.50 -10.86
C TYR A 78 18.08 5.04 -10.08
N TYR A 79 17.86 6.05 -9.25
CA TYR A 79 18.90 6.63 -8.40
C TYR A 79 18.47 6.72 -6.93
N ASP A 80 19.45 6.78 -6.04
CA ASP A 80 19.27 7.11 -4.63
C ASP A 80 20.15 8.29 -4.24
N VAL A 81 19.51 9.29 -3.65
CA VAL A 81 20.16 10.53 -3.22
C VAL A 81 21.11 10.28 -2.03
N ASN A 82 20.79 9.32 -1.16
CA ASN A 82 21.54 9.11 0.07
C ASN A 82 22.88 8.41 -0.18
N SER A 83 22.86 7.35 -1.00
CA SER A 83 24.07 6.63 -1.40
C SER A 83 24.82 7.31 -2.55
N CYS A 84 24.20 8.27 -3.25
CA CYS A 84 24.75 8.89 -4.46
C CYS A 84 25.07 7.84 -5.53
N LEU A 85 24.18 6.86 -5.69
CA LEU A 85 24.30 5.77 -6.65
C LEU A 85 23.11 5.76 -7.60
N SER A 86 23.34 5.29 -8.82
CA SER A 86 22.31 4.86 -9.77
C SER A 86 22.50 3.40 -10.13
N PHE A 87 21.42 2.74 -10.53
CA PHE A 87 21.41 1.32 -10.86
C PHE A 87 20.34 1.03 -11.91
N SER A 88 20.56 0.01 -12.73
CA SER A 88 19.54 -0.58 -13.59
C SER A 88 18.68 -1.53 -12.76
N PHE A 89 17.38 -1.59 -13.01
CA PHE A 89 16.46 -2.46 -12.27
C PHE A 89 15.66 -3.34 -13.23
N ASP A 90 15.84 -4.66 -13.10
CA ASP A 90 15.04 -5.63 -13.84
C ASP A 90 13.68 -5.80 -13.13
N HIS A 91 12.63 -5.29 -13.76
CA HIS A 91 11.27 -5.32 -13.21
C HIS A 91 10.64 -6.72 -13.15
N GLU A 92 11.07 -7.68 -13.99
CA GLU A 92 10.55 -9.05 -13.93
C GLU A 92 11.19 -9.80 -12.75
N THR A 93 12.52 -9.70 -12.60
CA THR A 93 13.23 -10.44 -11.55
C THR A 93 13.36 -9.67 -10.23
N GLN A 94 13.00 -8.39 -10.22
CA GLN A 94 13.13 -7.44 -9.10
C GLN A 94 14.57 -7.33 -8.58
N LYS A 95 15.56 -7.35 -9.49
CA LYS A 95 16.99 -7.31 -9.14
C LYS A 95 17.68 -6.05 -9.66
N PRO A 96 18.56 -5.45 -8.86
CA PRO A 96 19.38 -4.33 -9.31
C PRO A 96 20.63 -4.85 -10.04
N SER A 97 21.15 -4.05 -10.97
CA SER A 97 22.40 -4.28 -11.70
C SER A 97 23.06 -2.95 -12.07
N GLU A 98 24.29 -3.01 -12.63
CA GLU A 98 24.97 -1.85 -13.22
C GLU A 98 25.02 -0.60 -12.32
N VAL A 99 25.45 -0.82 -11.07
CA VAL A 99 25.60 0.23 -10.07
C VAL A 99 26.69 1.21 -10.49
N GLN A 100 26.38 2.51 -10.45
CA GLN A 100 27.27 3.60 -10.86
C GLN A 100 27.11 4.79 -9.92
N SER A 101 28.15 5.63 -9.81
CA SER A 101 28.05 6.89 -9.08
C SER A 101 27.06 7.83 -9.76
N TYR A 102 26.18 8.46 -8.99
CA TYR A 102 25.24 9.46 -9.47
C TYR A 102 25.06 10.56 -8.42
N MET A 103 25.35 11.80 -8.80
CA MET A 103 25.12 12.96 -7.95
C MET A 103 23.93 13.75 -8.47
N LEU A 104 22.92 13.91 -7.61
CA LEU A 104 21.76 14.72 -7.90
C LEU A 104 22.15 16.21 -7.85
N GLU A 105 21.94 16.91 -8.95
CA GLU A 105 21.99 18.37 -9.02
C GLU A 105 20.56 18.92 -8.87
N SER A 106 20.32 19.66 -7.79
CA SER A 106 19.00 20.24 -7.46
C SER A 106 19.16 21.46 -6.57
N ASN A 107 18.32 22.46 -6.78
CA ASN A 107 18.24 23.65 -5.94
C ASN A 107 17.76 23.33 -4.51
N HIS A 108 17.12 22.17 -4.33
CA HIS A 108 16.60 21.69 -3.06
C HIS A 108 17.48 20.62 -2.41
N SER A 109 18.71 20.42 -2.89
CA SER A 109 19.61 19.35 -2.41
C SER A 109 19.83 19.35 -0.88
N ASP A 110 20.00 20.51 -0.25
CA ASP A 110 20.15 20.64 1.21
C ASP A 110 18.86 20.26 1.96
N PHE A 111 17.70 20.69 1.44
CA PHE A 111 16.40 20.33 2.00
C PHE A 111 16.18 18.82 1.91
N VAL A 112 16.41 18.23 0.73
CA VAL A 112 16.24 16.80 0.46
C VAL A 112 17.14 15.96 1.37
N LYS A 113 18.40 16.33 1.57
CA LYS A 113 19.32 15.64 2.47
C LYS A 113 18.88 15.77 3.94
N SER A 114 18.51 16.97 4.37
CA SER A 114 18.07 17.24 5.74
C SER A 114 16.80 16.46 6.09
N ILE A 115 15.76 16.53 5.25
CA ILE A 115 14.50 15.83 5.49
C ILE A 115 14.68 14.31 5.40
N SER A 116 15.49 13.80 4.46
CA SER A 116 15.80 12.36 4.37
C SER A 116 16.41 11.83 5.66
N LYS A 117 17.37 12.56 6.24
CA LYS A 117 18.01 12.18 7.50
C LYS A 117 17.00 12.15 8.66
N ASN A 118 16.21 13.19 8.82
CA ASN A 118 15.24 13.29 9.92
C ASN A 118 14.07 12.30 9.76
N LEU A 119 13.66 12.04 8.52
CA LEU A 119 12.65 11.04 8.19
C LEU A 119 13.12 9.64 8.57
N ARG A 120 14.39 9.29 8.30
CA ARG A 120 14.94 7.99 8.71
C ARG A 120 14.92 7.78 10.23
N LEU A 121 15.22 8.82 11.02
CA LEU A 121 15.12 8.74 12.48
C LEU A 121 13.69 8.45 12.92
N TYR A 122 12.71 9.15 12.35
CA TYR A 122 11.29 8.88 12.58
C TYR A 122 10.90 7.44 12.20
N LEU A 123 11.31 6.98 11.03
CA LEU A 123 10.93 5.65 10.56
C LEU A 123 11.49 4.53 11.45
N ASN A 124 12.72 4.67 11.94
CA ASN A 124 13.33 3.71 12.85
C ASN A 124 12.63 3.64 14.22
N GLU A 125 11.99 4.72 14.66
CA GLU A 125 11.25 4.78 15.92
C GLU A 125 9.83 4.19 15.80
N HIS A 126 9.22 4.28 14.61
CA HIS A 126 7.78 4.00 14.42
C HIS A 126 7.48 2.77 13.57
N TYR A 127 8.43 2.31 12.75
CA TYR A 127 8.24 1.18 11.85
C TYR A 127 9.33 0.13 12.05
N SER A 128 8.94 -1.15 12.03
CA SER A 128 9.89 -2.26 12.18
C SER A 128 10.75 -2.48 10.93
N ASN A 129 10.19 -2.27 9.75
CA ASN A 129 10.88 -2.41 8.47
C ASN A 129 10.32 -1.39 7.48
N ALA A 130 10.94 -0.21 7.44
CA ALA A 130 10.56 0.88 6.56
C ALA A 130 11.74 1.36 5.71
N SER A 131 11.40 1.91 4.56
CA SER A 131 12.31 2.56 3.63
C SER A 131 11.71 3.91 3.24
N CYS A 132 12.57 4.87 2.94
CA CYS A 132 12.15 6.17 2.43
C CYS A 132 13.01 6.62 1.27
N GLY A 133 12.43 7.45 0.42
CA GLY A 133 13.12 8.16 -0.64
C GLY A 133 12.60 9.59 -0.70
N VAL A 134 13.49 10.55 -0.93
CA VAL A 134 13.12 11.95 -1.10
C VAL A 134 13.78 12.45 -2.37
N TYR A 135 12.97 12.97 -3.29
CA TYR A 135 13.40 13.29 -4.64
C TYR A 135 12.78 14.61 -5.08
N PRO A 136 13.55 15.51 -5.74
CA PRO A 136 12.95 16.60 -6.48
C PRO A 136 12.04 16.06 -7.59
N THR A 137 10.94 16.76 -7.85
CA THR A 137 9.96 16.41 -8.88
C THR A 137 9.43 17.67 -9.54
N ASN A 138 8.69 17.51 -10.64
CA ASN A 138 8.10 18.61 -11.40
C ASN A 138 9.14 19.68 -11.78
N GLU A 139 10.19 19.25 -12.47
CA GLU A 139 11.30 20.14 -12.91
C GLU A 139 11.97 20.89 -11.75
N ASP A 140 12.19 20.21 -10.62
CA ASP A 140 12.83 20.76 -9.41
C ASP A 140 11.99 21.85 -8.70
N SER A 141 10.68 21.94 -8.98
CA SER A 141 9.77 22.88 -8.29
C SER A 141 9.06 22.29 -7.07
N GLU A 142 9.04 20.97 -6.96
CA GLU A 142 8.37 20.23 -5.90
C GLU A 142 9.28 19.12 -5.36
N ILE A 143 8.96 18.60 -4.19
CA ILE A 143 9.72 17.56 -3.51
C ILE A 143 8.79 16.40 -3.18
N ALA A 144 9.07 15.23 -3.78
CA ALA A 144 8.40 13.99 -3.47
C ALA A 144 9.06 13.31 -2.27
N ILE A 145 8.26 12.95 -1.27
CA ILE A 145 8.65 12.23 -0.06
C ILE A 145 7.89 10.91 -0.06
N LEU A 146 8.64 9.82 -0.17
CA LEU A 146 8.11 8.46 -0.25
C LEU A 146 8.43 7.71 1.04
N ILE A 147 7.44 7.03 1.59
CA ILE A 147 7.59 6.11 2.72
C ILE A 147 6.94 4.78 2.32
N VAL A 148 7.65 3.69 2.54
CA VAL A 148 7.09 2.35 2.41
C VAL A 148 7.54 1.51 3.59
N ALA A 149 6.60 0.82 4.23
CA ALA A 149 6.88 -0.14 5.28
C ALA A 149 6.21 -1.47 4.93
N ASN A 150 7.02 -2.52 4.92
CA ASN A 150 6.63 -3.84 4.44
C ASN A 150 6.81 -4.86 5.56
N GLN A 151 5.76 -5.63 5.83
CA GLN A 151 5.81 -6.79 6.70
C GLN A 151 5.20 -7.99 6.00
N TYR A 152 6.05 -8.96 5.67
CA TYR A 152 5.67 -10.16 4.93
C TYR A 152 5.89 -11.38 5.81
N SER A 153 4.81 -12.10 6.07
CA SER A 153 4.82 -13.28 6.93
C SER A 153 4.09 -14.43 6.23
N PRO A 154 4.60 -14.92 5.07
CA PRO A 154 3.94 -15.96 4.29
C PRO A 154 3.77 -17.27 5.05
N ARG A 155 4.65 -17.58 6.02
CA ARG A 155 4.50 -18.75 6.92
C ARG A 155 3.26 -18.67 7.82
N ASN A 156 2.78 -17.46 8.10
CA ASN A 156 1.57 -17.21 8.88
C ASN A 156 0.43 -16.69 7.97
N PHE A 157 0.54 -16.90 6.66
CA PHE A 157 -0.50 -16.57 5.68
C PHE A 157 -0.96 -15.10 5.66
N TRP A 158 -0.06 -14.16 5.93
CA TRP A 158 -0.38 -12.74 5.80
C TRP A 158 0.76 -11.86 5.34
N ASN A 159 0.40 -10.79 4.62
CA ASN A 159 1.30 -9.74 4.17
C ASN A 159 0.65 -8.38 4.40
N GLY A 160 1.46 -7.38 4.74
CA GLY A 160 1.02 -6.03 4.99
C GLY A 160 1.98 -5.00 4.40
N GLN A 161 1.43 -3.94 3.83
CA GLN A 161 2.16 -2.78 3.35
C GLN A 161 1.48 -1.49 3.81
N TRP A 162 2.31 -0.58 4.31
CA TRP A 162 1.98 0.83 4.48
C TRP A 162 2.78 1.64 3.46
N LYS A 163 2.12 2.54 2.75
CA LYS A 163 2.73 3.35 1.70
C LYS A 163 2.23 4.78 1.79
N SER A 164 3.14 5.73 1.93
CA SER A 164 2.82 7.16 1.93
C SER A 164 3.58 7.87 0.83
N LEU A 165 2.86 8.68 0.05
CA LEU A 165 3.40 9.60 -0.93
C LEU A 165 3.01 11.00 -0.50
N TYR A 166 3.98 11.87 -0.30
CA TYR A 166 3.75 13.29 -0.08
C TYR A 166 4.50 14.12 -1.13
N ILE A 167 3.82 15.09 -1.71
CA ILE A 167 4.39 16.10 -2.60
C ILE A 167 4.35 17.43 -1.84
N TYR A 168 5.54 17.94 -1.53
CA TYR A 168 5.73 19.24 -0.93
C TYR A 168 6.08 20.26 -2.01
N SER A 169 5.33 21.36 -2.07
CA SER A 169 5.62 22.51 -2.94
C SER A 169 6.15 23.66 -2.07
N PRO A 170 7.47 23.95 -2.10
CA PRO A 170 8.05 25.05 -1.32
C PRO A 170 7.42 26.40 -1.66
N ALA A 171 7.14 26.65 -2.95
CA ALA A 171 6.56 27.90 -3.44
C ALA A 171 5.18 28.21 -2.85
N THR A 172 4.33 27.19 -2.66
CA THR A 172 2.98 27.34 -2.09
C THR A 172 2.92 26.96 -0.62
N SER A 173 4.01 26.42 -0.07
CA SER A 173 4.06 25.79 1.25
C SER A 173 2.93 24.76 1.44
N CYS A 174 2.58 24.03 0.39
CA CYS A 174 1.51 23.04 0.42
C CYS A 174 2.10 21.63 0.45
N LEU A 175 1.55 20.78 1.33
CA LEU A 175 1.84 19.36 1.40
C LEU A 175 0.59 18.60 0.96
N SER A 176 0.66 17.98 -0.20
CA SER A 176 -0.39 17.10 -0.74
C SER A 176 0.10 15.67 -0.79
N GLY A 177 -0.80 14.69 -0.85
CA GLY A 177 -0.35 13.30 -0.88
C GLY A 177 -1.44 12.29 -0.62
N GLN A 178 -1.01 11.07 -0.37
CA GLN A 178 -1.88 9.93 -0.11
C GLN A 178 -1.18 8.91 0.79
N ILE A 179 -1.94 8.36 1.73
CA ILE A 179 -1.51 7.22 2.54
C ILE A 179 -2.36 6.01 2.12
N ASN A 180 -1.71 4.90 1.81
CA ASN A 180 -2.31 3.65 1.40
C ASN A 180 -1.90 2.53 2.36
N VAL A 181 -2.87 1.69 2.73
CA VAL A 181 -2.64 0.48 3.51
C VAL A 181 -3.24 -0.70 2.78
N ASP A 182 -2.44 -1.74 2.61
CA ASP A 182 -2.82 -3.00 1.96
C ASP A 182 -2.42 -4.16 2.87
N VAL A 183 -3.40 -4.89 3.40
CA VAL A 183 -3.16 -6.07 4.22
C VAL A 183 -3.93 -7.24 3.63
N HIS A 184 -3.26 -8.37 3.43
CA HIS A 184 -3.83 -9.58 2.87
C HIS A 184 -3.60 -10.73 3.86
N TYR A 185 -4.67 -11.41 4.26
CA TYR A 185 -4.68 -12.61 5.10
C TYR A 185 -5.39 -13.73 4.35
N TYR A 186 -4.75 -14.89 4.24
CA TYR A 186 -5.18 -15.98 3.36
C TYR A 186 -5.10 -17.38 3.99
N GLU A 187 -5.23 -17.48 5.32
CA GLU A 187 -5.39 -18.78 6.00
C GLU A 187 -6.86 -19.20 5.95
N ASP A 188 -7.16 -20.37 5.35
CA ASP A 188 -8.50 -20.95 5.23
C ASP A 188 -9.58 -20.01 4.65
N GLY A 189 -9.15 -18.99 3.91
CA GLY A 189 -10.01 -17.94 3.37
C GLY A 189 -9.17 -16.89 2.62
N ASN A 190 -9.80 -15.80 2.20
CA ASN A 190 -9.11 -14.65 1.62
C ASN A 190 -9.78 -13.37 2.13
N VAL A 191 -9.04 -12.62 2.94
CA VAL A 191 -9.47 -11.34 3.49
C VAL A 191 -8.40 -10.30 3.16
N ARG A 192 -8.82 -9.20 2.52
CA ARG A 192 -7.92 -8.09 2.18
C ARG A 192 -8.49 -6.77 2.67
N LEU A 193 -7.66 -5.98 3.33
CA LEU A 193 -7.89 -4.59 3.65
C LEU A 193 -7.19 -3.73 2.60
N LEU A 194 -7.96 -2.92 1.88
CA LEU A 194 -7.44 -1.90 0.98
C LEU A 194 -8.00 -0.55 1.41
N THR A 195 -7.14 0.33 1.91
CA THR A 195 -7.57 1.67 2.33
C THR A 195 -6.67 2.74 1.73
N SER A 196 -7.26 3.91 1.57
CA SER A 196 -6.62 5.06 0.97
C SER A 196 -7.13 6.33 1.63
N LYS A 197 -6.19 7.19 2.02
CA LYS A 197 -6.47 8.49 2.64
C LYS A 197 -5.74 9.59 1.88
N PRO A 198 -6.46 10.43 1.11
CA PRO A 198 -5.86 11.61 0.52
C PRO A 198 -5.50 12.62 1.61
N VAL A 199 -4.42 13.35 1.39
CA VAL A 199 -3.86 14.35 2.29
C VAL A 199 -3.68 15.65 1.52
N SER A 200 -4.07 16.76 2.14
CA SER A 200 -3.80 18.11 1.65
C SER A 200 -3.74 19.06 2.84
N LEU A 201 -2.61 19.72 3.04
CA LEU A 201 -2.35 20.61 4.16
C LEU A 201 -1.52 21.82 3.70
N SER A 202 -1.71 22.96 4.34
CA SER A 202 -0.79 24.09 4.25
C SER A 202 0.19 24.04 5.41
N VAL A 203 1.48 24.13 5.10
CA VAL A 203 2.58 24.16 6.06
C VAL A 203 2.86 25.62 6.42
N SER A 204 2.93 25.93 7.72
CA SER A 204 3.07 27.31 8.20
C SER A 204 4.42 27.96 7.92
N HIS A 205 5.48 27.15 7.85
CA HIS A 205 6.84 27.59 7.57
C HIS A 205 7.55 26.59 6.67
N ASP A 206 8.31 27.08 5.68
CA ASP A 206 9.18 26.27 4.83
C ASP A 206 10.42 25.81 5.62
N SER A 207 10.21 24.81 6.47
CA SER A 207 11.26 24.15 7.25
C SER A 207 11.04 22.65 7.24
N THR A 208 12.14 21.92 7.06
CA THR A 208 12.16 20.44 7.09
C THR A 208 11.56 19.86 8.37
N GLU A 209 11.74 20.53 9.51
CA GLU A 209 11.21 20.09 10.81
C GLU A 209 9.69 20.21 10.86
N THR A 210 9.14 21.31 10.32
CA THR A 210 7.70 21.56 10.26
C THR A 210 7.04 20.55 9.33
N VAL A 211 7.58 20.34 8.12
CA VAL A 211 7.05 19.35 7.17
C VAL A 211 7.04 17.96 7.77
N LEU A 212 8.14 17.55 8.42
CA LEU A 212 8.20 16.25 9.08
C LEU A 212 7.19 16.14 10.23
N LYS A 213 7.02 17.19 11.05
CA LYS A 213 6.02 17.21 12.12
C LYS A 213 4.60 17.00 11.60
N GLU A 214 4.25 17.65 10.50
CA GLU A 214 2.94 17.47 9.85
C GLU A 214 2.76 16.03 9.34
N ILE A 215 3.79 15.44 8.70
CA ILE A 215 3.77 14.03 8.27
C ILE A 215 3.54 13.10 9.48
N LYS A 216 4.29 13.28 10.57
CA LYS A 216 4.11 12.48 11.80
C LYS A 216 2.68 12.59 12.35
N GLY A 217 2.13 13.80 12.37
CA GLY A 217 0.77 14.05 12.84
C GLY A 217 -0.29 13.37 11.95
N LEU A 218 -0.11 13.43 10.64
CA LEU A 218 -0.99 12.78 9.67
C LEU A 218 -1.00 11.27 9.80
N GLU A 219 0.18 10.63 9.82
CA GLU A 219 0.29 9.17 9.90
C GLU A 219 -0.28 8.65 11.22
N LYS A 220 0.04 9.32 12.33
CA LYS A 220 -0.56 9.00 13.64
C LYS A 220 -2.08 9.10 13.63
N LYS A 221 -2.62 10.22 13.12
CA LYS A 221 -4.06 10.43 13.04
C LYS A 221 -4.73 9.37 12.18
N TYR A 222 -4.12 9.01 11.05
CA TYR A 222 -4.69 8.00 10.17
C TYR A 222 -4.66 6.60 10.80
N GLN A 223 -3.60 6.25 11.53
CA GLN A 223 -3.54 5.00 12.29
C GLN A 223 -4.63 4.92 13.37
N GLU A 224 -4.88 6.01 14.09
CA GLU A 224 -5.98 6.11 15.07
C GLU A 224 -7.35 6.00 14.38
N GLU A 225 -7.55 6.67 13.24
CA GLU A 225 -8.76 6.56 12.42
C GLU A 225 -9.02 5.11 11.95
N LEU A 226 -7.98 4.39 11.51
CA LEU A 226 -8.09 2.98 11.11
C LEU A 226 -8.51 2.10 12.30
N THR A 227 -7.88 2.29 13.45
CA THR A 227 -8.19 1.53 14.68
C THR A 227 -9.65 1.73 15.11
N ASN A 228 -10.09 2.99 15.18
CA ASN A 228 -11.47 3.34 15.50
C ASN A 228 -12.45 2.83 14.43
N GLY A 229 -12.05 2.88 13.16
CA GLY A 229 -12.81 2.35 12.03
C GLY A 229 -13.10 0.86 12.19
N PHE A 230 -12.11 0.06 12.56
CA PHE A 230 -12.30 -1.37 12.83
C PHE A 230 -13.20 -1.65 14.02
N GLN A 231 -13.07 -0.89 15.11
CA GLN A 231 -13.95 -1.03 16.26
C GLN A 231 -15.41 -0.75 15.87
N ASN A 232 -15.66 0.35 15.15
CA ASN A 232 -16.98 0.73 14.67
C ASN A 232 -17.59 -0.29 13.69
N LEU A 233 -16.77 -0.86 12.78
CA LEU A 233 -17.21 -1.92 11.87
C LEU A 233 -17.64 -3.19 12.63
N SER A 234 -16.86 -3.57 13.65
CA SER A 234 -17.12 -4.78 14.45
C SER A 234 -18.38 -4.68 15.31
N GLU A 235 -18.64 -3.50 15.91
CA GLU A 235 -19.77 -3.29 16.81
C GLU A 235 -21.05 -2.86 16.07
N GLY A 236 -20.90 -2.18 14.92
CA GLY A 236 -22.01 -1.65 14.13
C GLY A 236 -22.35 -2.51 12.92
N ALA A 237 -21.65 -2.25 11.80
CA ALA A 237 -22.03 -2.75 10.48
C ALA A 237 -22.11 -4.29 10.41
N PHE A 238 -21.13 -5.02 10.95
CA PHE A 238 -21.16 -6.48 10.91
C PHE A 238 -22.29 -7.09 11.74
N ARG A 239 -22.63 -6.51 12.89
CA ARG A 239 -23.79 -6.94 13.69
C ARG A 239 -25.12 -6.67 12.97
N GLY A 240 -25.18 -5.60 12.18
CA GLY A 240 -26.33 -5.25 11.34
C GLY A 240 -26.57 -6.26 10.21
N LEU A 241 -25.50 -6.77 9.58
CA LEU A 241 -25.60 -7.76 8.50
C LEU A 241 -26.08 -9.12 9.00
N ARG A 242 -25.47 -9.64 10.07
CA ARG A 242 -25.85 -10.91 10.66
C ARG A 242 -25.65 -10.87 12.17
N ARG A 243 -26.75 -11.08 12.89
CA ARG A 243 -26.71 -11.19 14.35
C ARG A 243 -26.04 -12.51 14.74
N GLN A 244 -25.23 -12.48 15.80
CA GLN A 244 -24.64 -13.69 16.37
C GLN A 244 -25.70 -14.67 16.89
N LEU A 245 -26.82 -14.15 17.40
CA LEU A 245 -28.00 -14.90 17.80
C LEU A 245 -29.28 -14.24 17.27
N PRO A 246 -30.35 -15.01 17.04
CA PRO A 246 -31.69 -14.48 16.81
C PRO A 246 -32.11 -13.44 17.88
N VAL A 247 -33.17 -12.68 17.59
CA VAL A 247 -33.70 -11.65 18.52
C VAL A 247 -34.02 -12.23 19.91
N THR A 248 -34.45 -13.48 19.95
CA THR A 248 -34.74 -14.26 21.17
C THR A 248 -33.51 -14.55 22.04
N ARG A 249 -32.28 -14.29 21.53
CA ARG A 249 -31.00 -14.62 22.20
C ARG A 249 -30.84 -16.11 22.51
N GLN A 250 -31.48 -16.96 21.73
CA GLN A 250 -31.39 -18.43 21.81
C GLN A 250 -31.08 -19.01 20.44
N LYS A 251 -30.40 -20.15 20.40
CA LYS A 251 -30.22 -20.89 19.15
C LYS A 251 -31.59 -21.28 18.59
N VAL A 252 -31.67 -21.34 17.27
CA VAL A 252 -32.89 -21.73 16.58
C VAL A 252 -33.26 -23.16 16.97
N GLU A 253 -34.47 -23.32 17.49
CA GLU A 253 -35.05 -24.64 17.75
C GLU A 253 -35.68 -25.18 16.46
N TRP A 254 -34.92 -25.98 15.71
CA TRP A 254 -35.33 -26.48 14.40
C TRP A 254 -36.62 -27.33 14.46
N ASP A 255 -36.83 -28.10 15.53
CA ASP A 255 -38.03 -28.93 15.71
C ASP A 255 -39.31 -28.10 15.79
N LYS A 256 -39.23 -26.91 16.38
CA LYS A 256 -40.39 -26.00 16.50
C LYS A 256 -40.71 -25.31 15.17
N ILE A 257 -39.72 -25.05 14.32
CA ILE A 257 -39.92 -24.38 13.02
C ILE A 257 -40.85 -25.17 12.11
N ALA A 258 -40.75 -26.50 12.09
CA ALA A 258 -41.62 -27.35 11.27
C ALA A 258 -43.09 -27.33 11.74
N GLY A 259 -43.34 -27.00 13.00
CA GLY A 259 -44.68 -26.96 13.62
C GLY A 259 -45.32 -25.57 13.69
N TYR A 260 -44.56 -24.48 13.49
CA TYR A 260 -45.08 -23.12 13.58
C TYR A 260 -45.97 -22.77 12.37
N ARG A 261 -47.28 -22.68 12.60
CA ARG A 261 -48.22 -22.08 11.65
C ARG A 261 -48.21 -20.56 11.82
N LEU A 262 -47.24 -19.90 11.17
CA LEU A 262 -47.03 -18.44 11.26
C LEU A 262 -48.32 -17.60 11.12
N GLY A 263 -49.31 -18.06 10.36
CA GLY A 263 -50.58 -17.33 10.16
C GLY A 263 -51.55 -17.34 11.34
N GLN A 264 -51.50 -18.33 12.24
CA GLN A 264 -52.43 -18.43 13.38
C GLN A 264 -51.93 -17.73 14.64
N ASP A 265 -50.60 -17.69 14.85
CA ASP A 265 -50.01 -17.15 16.09
C ASP A 265 -49.65 -15.65 16.01
N ILE A 266 -49.62 -15.06 14.80
CA ILE A 266 -49.30 -13.64 14.57
C ILE A 266 -50.59 -12.79 14.45
N GLY A 267 -51.69 -13.39 14.00
CA GLY A 267 -52.99 -12.74 13.92
C GLY A 267 -53.66 -12.72 15.29
N GLY A 268 -53.40 -11.69 16.09
CA GLY A 268 -54.01 -11.47 17.40
C GLY A 268 -55.51 -11.76 17.42
N GLY A 269 -55.86 -12.99 17.84
CA GLY A 269 -57.21 -13.38 18.14
C GLY A 269 -57.68 -12.59 19.34
N SER A 270 -58.49 -11.57 19.08
CA SER A 270 -59.21 -10.81 20.09
C SER A 270 -60.01 -11.79 20.97
N ILE A 271 -59.48 -12.14 22.15
CA ILE A 271 -60.28 -12.78 23.19
C ILE A 271 -61.09 -11.64 23.83
N LYS A 272 -62.24 -11.33 23.22
CA LYS A 272 -63.31 -10.61 23.89
C LYS A 272 -63.81 -11.49 25.04
N LYS A 273 -63.72 -10.99 26.27
CA LYS A 273 -64.62 -11.38 27.36
C LYS A 273 -65.91 -10.57 27.26
#